data_AF-A0A8B8N8N8-F1
#
_entry.id   AF-A0A8B8N8N8-F1
#
_cell.length_a   1.000
_cell.length_b   1.000
_cell.length_c   1.000
_cell.angle_alpha   90.00
_cell.angle_beta   90.00
_cell.angle_gamma   90.00
#
_symmetry.space_group_name_H-M   'P 1'
#
loop_
_entity.id
_entity.type
_entity.pdbx_description
1 polymer ?
#
loop_
_entity_poly.entity_id
_entity_poly.type
_entity_poly.pdbx_seq_one_letter_code
_entity_poly.pdbx_strand_id
1 'polypeptide(L)'
;MSKIDPNPVWWVPKAPTRDTAQIRLTQEGDLVLLGDHGEMLWSTNTAGKSVVGLNLTEVGNVVLYNRNYAIVWQSFDHPTDSIVPGQELHPGMKLTATDGKGRVYTYAADDRRGFVASVRAAYSPQIYYTMGDVSKMKSDSGQVAALYKNGTFGEFDFQPTSSAQFIQLWGNGHLNRYYYDKQSSSWKTTDLLEDRIEACNSPLVCGDYGICSLGPQCLCPTEMRQIDEGDQFSGCHPSSPISCDSRNDTFVAVENITYYALSSNYVSAGISNTTADSCKEECLRKGVLMHNGTIS
;
A
#
# COMPACT_ATOMS: atom_id res chain seq x y z
N MET A 1 10.70 23.36 -16.03
CA MET A 1 10.96 21.91 -16.00
C MET A 1 10.89 21.47 -14.55
N SER A 2 9.78 20.90 -14.12
CA SER A 2 9.69 20.27 -12.80
C SER A 2 10.64 19.08 -12.81
N LYS A 3 11.71 19.18 -12.02
CA LYS A 3 12.51 18.02 -11.63
C LYS A 3 11.50 17.07 -10.97
N ILE A 4 11.23 15.93 -11.59
CA ILE A 4 10.73 14.78 -10.83
C ILE A 4 11.93 14.42 -9.96
N ASP A 5 11.96 14.97 -8.75
CA ASP A 5 12.93 14.56 -7.74
C ASP A 5 12.70 13.06 -7.50
N PRO A 6 13.73 12.22 -7.51
CA PRO A 6 13.53 10.79 -7.33
C PRO A 6 12.93 10.57 -5.94
N ASN A 7 11.69 10.08 -5.90
CA ASN A 7 11.10 9.58 -4.67
C ASN A 7 12.05 8.52 -4.07
N PRO A 8 12.29 8.54 -2.76
CA PRO A 8 13.10 7.51 -2.11
C PRO A 8 12.44 6.14 -2.34
N VAL A 9 13.21 5.17 -2.81
CA VAL A 9 12.75 3.78 -3.05
C VAL A 9 12.88 2.89 -1.81
N TRP A 10 13.51 3.39 -0.77
CA TRP A 10 13.63 2.74 0.54
C TRP A 10 13.93 3.80 1.61
N TRP A 11 13.35 3.66 2.80
CA TRP A 11 13.56 4.61 3.90
C TRP A 11 13.23 4.01 5.26
N VAL A 12 13.86 4.58 6.29
CA VAL A 12 13.59 4.38 7.72
C VAL A 12 13.94 5.68 8.48
N PRO A 13 13.24 6.04 9.56
CA PRO A 13 12.03 5.42 10.09
C PRO A 13 10.81 5.91 9.27
N LYS A 14 9.62 5.41 9.59
CA LYS A 14 8.39 5.88 8.92
C LYS A 14 8.01 7.32 9.29
N ALA A 15 8.52 7.84 10.41
CA ALA A 15 8.26 9.19 10.87
C ALA A 15 9.38 10.15 10.44
N PRO A 16 9.09 11.41 10.07
CA PRO A 16 10.11 12.40 9.78
C PRO A 16 11.05 12.59 10.97
N THR A 17 12.35 12.61 10.70
CA THR A 17 13.36 12.97 11.68
C THR A 17 13.76 14.43 11.50
N ARG A 18 14.39 15.02 12.52
CA ARG A 18 15.07 16.31 12.40
C ARG A 18 16.44 16.12 11.74
N ASP A 19 17.01 17.20 11.21
CA ASP A 19 18.29 17.19 10.46
C ASP A 19 19.50 16.74 11.29
N THR A 20 19.34 16.61 12.60
CA THR A 20 20.37 16.22 13.57
C THR A 20 20.37 14.72 13.91
N ALA A 21 19.48 13.92 13.31
CA ALA A 21 19.45 12.48 13.49
C ALA A 21 20.75 11.80 12.99
N GLN A 22 21.17 10.73 13.67
CA GLN A 22 22.42 10.03 13.39
C GLN A 22 22.21 8.54 13.17
N ILE A 23 22.83 8.01 12.11
CA ILE A 23 22.97 6.57 11.90
C ILE A 23 24.26 6.10 12.56
N ARG A 24 24.19 5.07 13.40
CA ARG A 24 25.34 4.52 14.13
C ARG A 24 25.31 2.99 14.13
N LEU A 25 26.45 2.36 13.85
CA LEU A 25 26.66 0.95 14.13
C LEU A 25 27.19 0.81 15.57
N THR A 26 26.45 0.12 16.45
CA THR A 26 26.84 -0.07 17.85
C THR A 26 27.97 -1.08 18.00
N GLN A 27 28.61 -1.11 19.18
CA GLN A 27 29.67 -2.08 19.47
C GLN A 27 29.15 -3.52 19.49
N GLU A 28 27.87 -3.71 19.80
CA GLU A 28 27.16 -4.99 19.77
C GLU A 28 26.82 -5.42 18.34
N GLY A 29 27.07 -4.59 17.33
CA GLY A 29 26.81 -4.88 15.93
C GLY A 29 25.37 -4.60 15.51
N ASP A 30 24.73 -3.58 16.08
CA ASP A 30 23.39 -3.13 15.65
C ASP A 30 23.45 -1.80 14.89
N LEU A 31 22.84 -1.72 13.72
CA LEU A 31 22.71 -0.44 13.00
C LEU A 31 21.45 0.26 13.49
N VAL A 32 21.64 1.39 14.16
CA VAL A 32 20.56 2.15 14.79
C VAL A 32 20.48 3.56 14.20
N LEU A 33 19.26 4.07 14.11
CA LEU A 33 18.99 5.48 13.87
C LEU A 33 18.60 6.11 15.21
N LEU A 34 19.36 7.13 15.60
CA LEU A 34 19.15 7.88 16.83
C LEU A 34 18.62 9.27 16.51
N GLY A 35 17.65 9.72 17.29
CA GLY A 35 17.16 11.10 17.26
C GLY A 35 18.06 12.04 18.05
N ASP A 36 17.63 13.29 18.16
CA ASP A 36 18.45 14.40 18.65
C ASP A 36 18.86 14.26 20.12
N HIS A 37 18.02 13.60 20.93
CA HIS A 37 18.24 13.40 22.35
C HIS A 37 18.77 11.98 22.65
N GLY A 38 19.24 11.28 21.62
CA GLY A 38 19.77 9.91 21.72
C GLY A 38 18.69 8.83 21.82
N GLU A 39 17.41 9.18 21.63
CA GLU A 39 16.33 8.21 21.52
C GLU A 39 16.49 7.33 20.29
N MET A 40 16.21 6.04 20.42
CA MET A 40 16.28 5.10 19.30
C MET A 40 15.00 5.20 18.47
N LEU A 41 15.14 5.67 17.22
CA LEU A 41 14.04 5.82 16.27
C LEU A 41 13.84 4.56 15.42
N TRP A 42 14.93 3.82 15.15
CA TRP A 42 14.90 2.58 14.39
C TRP A 42 16.17 1.75 14.66
N SER A 43 16.08 0.44 14.45
CA SER A 43 17.18 -0.52 14.62
C SER A 43 17.01 -1.71 13.66
N THR A 44 18.12 -2.25 13.19
CA THR A 44 18.18 -3.52 12.44
C THR A 44 17.92 -4.76 13.30
N ASN A 45 17.92 -4.62 14.63
CA ASN A 45 17.83 -5.70 15.61
C ASN A 45 18.90 -6.78 15.39
N THR A 46 20.15 -6.34 15.19
CA THR A 46 21.31 -7.22 14.95
C THR A 46 22.31 -7.24 16.09
N ALA A 47 21.98 -6.64 17.24
CA ALA A 47 22.80 -6.71 18.45
C ALA A 47 23.16 -8.17 18.79
N GLY A 48 24.44 -8.42 19.07
CA GLY A 48 24.99 -9.74 19.36
C GLY A 48 25.27 -10.62 18.12
N LYS A 49 24.90 -10.18 16.92
CA LYS A 49 25.13 -10.95 15.68
C LYS A 49 26.49 -10.70 15.03
N SER A 50 27.40 -10.01 15.73
CA SER A 50 28.78 -9.75 15.30
C SER A 50 28.90 -9.06 13.93
N VAL A 51 28.00 -8.11 13.65
CA VAL A 51 28.09 -7.27 12.44
C VAL A 51 29.40 -6.48 12.45
N VAL A 52 30.12 -6.51 11.33
CA VAL A 52 31.41 -5.82 11.17
C VAL A 52 31.49 -4.93 9.93
N GLY A 53 30.48 -5.00 9.05
CA GLY A 53 30.47 -4.21 7.83
C GLY A 53 29.07 -3.95 7.32
N LEU A 54 28.94 -2.82 6.63
CA LEU A 54 27.77 -2.39 5.87
C LEU A 54 28.22 -2.22 4.42
N ASN A 55 27.45 -2.78 3.49
CA ASN A 55 27.65 -2.60 2.06
C ASN A 55 26.36 -2.07 1.41
N LEU A 56 26.47 -1.02 0.60
CA LEU A 56 25.41 -0.62 -0.32
C LEU A 56 25.75 -1.19 -1.70
N THR A 57 24.97 -2.17 -2.14
CA THR A 57 25.16 -2.82 -3.44
C THR A 57 24.79 -1.88 -4.60
N GLU A 58 25.25 -2.21 -5.81
CA GLU A 58 24.93 -1.43 -7.03
C GLU A 58 23.43 -1.36 -7.34
N VAL A 59 22.66 -2.34 -6.87
CA VAL A 59 21.20 -2.39 -7.05
C VAL A 59 20.43 -1.71 -5.91
N GLY A 60 21.13 -1.11 -4.93
CA GLY A 60 20.52 -0.34 -3.84
C GLY A 60 20.19 -1.15 -2.58
N ASN A 61 20.58 -2.42 -2.50
CA ASN A 61 20.44 -3.22 -1.28
C ASN A 61 21.50 -2.79 -0.24
N VAL A 62 21.07 -2.42 0.97
CA VAL A 62 21.95 -2.18 2.12
C VAL A 62 22.07 -3.49 2.88
N VAL A 63 23.29 -4.02 3.00
CA VAL A 63 23.52 -5.33 3.60
C VAL A 63 24.51 -5.23 4.76
N LEU A 64 24.16 -5.85 5.88
CA LEU A 64 25.03 -5.99 7.05
C LEU A 64 25.62 -7.40 7.07
N TYR A 65 26.95 -7.50 7.26
CA TYR A 65 27.67 -8.77 7.31
C TYR A 65 28.38 -8.96 8.63
N ASN A 66 28.47 -10.22 9.07
CA ASN A 66 29.31 -10.59 10.21
C ASN A 66 30.76 -10.94 9.79
N ARG A 67 31.59 -11.30 10.77
CA ARG A 67 33.00 -11.66 10.56
C ARG A 67 33.23 -12.85 9.62
N ASN A 68 32.23 -13.69 9.43
CA ASN A 68 32.28 -14.82 8.51
C ASN A 68 31.77 -14.47 7.10
N TYR A 69 31.57 -13.17 6.82
CA TYR A 69 30.95 -12.66 5.59
C TYR A 69 29.52 -13.16 5.35
N ALA A 70 28.84 -13.67 6.39
CA ALA A 70 27.44 -14.05 6.28
C ALA A 70 26.55 -12.81 6.38
N ILE A 71 25.50 -12.76 5.55
CA ILE A 71 24.47 -11.72 5.60
C ILE A 71 23.69 -11.88 6.91
N VAL A 72 23.64 -10.82 7.69
CA VAL A 72 22.94 -10.76 8.98
C VAL A 72 21.61 -10.03 8.86
N TRP A 73 21.56 -9.04 7.97
CA TRP A 73 20.40 -8.20 7.68
C TRP A 73 20.57 -7.57 6.30
N GLN A 74 19.47 -7.36 5.57
CA GLN A 74 19.48 -6.62 4.32
C GLN A 74 18.20 -5.80 4.14
N SER A 75 18.29 -4.63 3.49
CA SER A 75 17.15 -3.74 3.30
C SER A 75 16.07 -4.34 2.41
N PHE A 76 16.46 -5.21 1.47
CA PHE A 76 15.53 -5.87 0.55
C PHE A 76 14.53 -6.80 1.26
N ASP A 77 14.85 -7.31 2.44
CA ASP A 77 13.92 -8.11 3.27
C ASP A 77 12.88 -7.24 4.01
N HIS A 78 13.01 -5.91 3.90
CA HIS A 78 12.17 -4.92 4.56
C HIS A 78 11.67 -3.87 3.55
N PRO A 79 10.81 -4.27 2.58
CA PRO A 79 10.29 -3.34 1.59
C PRO A 79 9.44 -2.23 2.22
N THR A 80 9.44 -1.05 1.59
CA THR A 80 8.61 0.09 1.97
C THR A 80 7.34 0.16 1.10
N ASP A 81 7.16 1.19 0.28
CA ASP A 81 6.12 1.24 -0.76
C ASP A 81 6.66 0.81 -2.13
N SER A 82 7.98 0.59 -2.23
CA SER A 82 8.68 0.42 -3.50
C SER A 82 9.44 -0.90 -3.55
N ILE A 83 9.64 -1.38 -4.78
CA ILE A 83 10.49 -2.52 -5.12
C ILE A 83 11.39 -2.16 -6.30
N VAL A 84 12.64 -2.61 -6.26
CA VAL A 84 13.66 -2.32 -7.29
C VAL A 84 14.14 -3.60 -7.99
N PRO A 85 14.74 -3.50 -9.20
CA PRO A 85 15.28 -4.67 -9.87
C PRO A 85 16.30 -5.42 -9.01
N GLY A 86 16.18 -6.74 -8.95
CA GLY A 86 16.99 -7.64 -8.12
C GLY A 86 16.41 -7.90 -6.73
N GLN A 87 15.37 -7.18 -6.31
CA GLN A 87 14.67 -7.43 -5.05
C GLN A 87 13.57 -8.50 -5.24
N GLU A 88 13.38 -9.31 -4.20
CA GLU A 88 12.35 -10.35 -4.13
C GLU A 88 11.29 -9.99 -3.10
N LEU A 89 10.01 -10.07 -3.49
CA LEU A 89 8.89 -9.99 -2.57
C LEU A 89 8.46 -11.42 -2.19
N HIS A 90 8.94 -11.90 -1.05
CA HIS A 90 8.58 -13.22 -0.54
C HIS A 90 7.16 -13.25 0.05
N PRO A 91 6.52 -14.43 0.12
CA PRO A 91 5.27 -14.61 0.86
C PRO A 91 5.34 -14.02 2.27
N GLY A 92 4.36 -13.18 2.61
CA GLY A 92 4.31 -12.46 3.89
C GLY A 92 4.97 -11.07 3.87
N MET A 93 5.77 -10.75 2.85
CA MET A 93 6.22 -9.39 2.58
C MET A 93 5.17 -8.60 1.80
N LYS A 94 5.18 -7.28 1.97
CA LYS A 94 4.25 -6.38 1.29
C LYS A 94 4.84 -4.99 1.08
N LEU A 95 4.51 -4.40 -0.06
CA LEU A 95 4.60 -2.96 -0.25
C LEU A 95 3.48 -2.30 0.55
N THR A 96 3.74 -1.14 1.15
CA THR A 96 2.78 -0.43 2.00
C THR A 96 2.80 1.06 1.73
N ALA A 97 1.66 1.63 1.34
CA ALA A 97 1.46 3.05 1.13
C ALA A 97 0.31 3.59 2.00
N THR A 98 0.32 4.89 2.30
CA THR A 98 -0.75 5.58 3.02
C THR A 98 -1.24 6.75 2.20
N ASP A 99 -2.52 7.07 2.33
CA ASP A 99 -3.13 8.22 1.67
C ASP A 99 -3.11 9.50 2.53
N GLY A 100 -2.52 9.42 3.72
CA GLY A 100 -2.50 10.52 4.69
C GLY A 100 -3.81 10.74 5.46
N LYS A 101 -4.90 10.02 5.12
CA LYS A 101 -6.20 10.08 5.79
C LYS A 101 -6.44 8.86 6.71
N GLY A 102 -5.40 8.06 6.94
CA GLY A 102 -5.42 6.88 7.81
C GLY A 102 -5.63 5.55 7.08
N ARG A 103 -5.79 5.58 5.75
CA ARG A 103 -5.97 4.36 4.95
C ARG A 103 -4.62 3.82 4.53
N VAL A 104 -4.47 2.51 4.63
CA VAL A 104 -3.22 1.82 4.31
C VAL A 104 -3.44 0.86 3.15
N TYR A 105 -2.79 1.15 2.02
CA TYR A 105 -2.76 0.29 0.84
C TYR A 105 -1.59 -0.66 0.93
N THR A 106 -1.80 -1.90 0.47
CA THR A 106 -0.76 -2.91 0.44
C THR A 106 -0.80 -3.71 -0.85
N TYR A 107 0.37 -4.12 -1.32
CA TYR A 107 0.54 -5.09 -2.40
C TYR A 107 1.48 -6.19 -1.89
N ALA A 108 0.98 -7.41 -1.80
CA ALA A 108 1.65 -8.52 -1.13
C ALA A 108 1.77 -9.75 -2.04
N ALA A 109 2.83 -10.53 -1.83
CA ALA A 109 2.89 -11.90 -2.29
C ALA A 109 2.29 -12.82 -1.20
N ASP A 110 1.37 -13.70 -1.59
CA ASP A 110 0.72 -14.69 -0.74
C ASP A 110 0.89 -16.07 -1.39
N ASP A 111 1.37 -17.04 -0.63
CA ASP A 111 1.70 -18.39 -1.10
C ASP A 111 0.47 -19.23 -1.50
N ARG A 112 -0.74 -18.78 -1.13
CA ARG A 112 -2.02 -19.45 -1.44
C ARG A 112 -2.85 -18.66 -2.44
N ARG A 113 -2.85 -17.34 -2.33
CA ARG A 113 -3.69 -16.42 -3.11
C ARG A 113 -2.96 -15.78 -4.28
N GLY A 114 -1.65 -15.96 -4.37
CA GLY A 114 -0.81 -15.29 -5.35
C GLY A 114 -0.63 -13.81 -4.98
N PHE A 115 -0.71 -12.91 -5.95
CA PHE A 115 -0.53 -11.47 -5.68
C PHE A 115 -1.82 -10.86 -5.16
N VAL A 116 -1.74 -10.07 -4.10
CA VAL A 116 -2.93 -9.47 -3.46
C VAL A 116 -2.70 -7.98 -3.24
N ALA A 117 -3.60 -7.15 -3.76
CA ALA A 117 -3.68 -5.74 -3.40
C ALA A 117 -4.89 -5.50 -2.49
N SER A 118 -4.67 -4.79 -1.38
CA SER A 118 -5.72 -4.51 -0.41
C SER A 118 -5.59 -3.13 0.22
N VAL A 119 -6.73 -2.56 0.60
CA VAL A 119 -6.82 -1.33 1.37
C VAL A 119 -7.38 -1.62 2.75
N ARG A 120 -6.73 -1.12 3.78
CA ARG A 120 -7.24 -1.14 5.15
C ARG A 120 -7.68 0.27 5.51
N ALA A 121 -8.99 0.50 5.45
CA ALA A 121 -9.61 1.72 5.97
C ALA A 121 -10.04 1.59 7.44
N ALA A 122 -10.18 0.35 7.96
CA ALA A 122 -10.64 0.06 9.32
C ALA A 122 -9.99 -1.21 9.90
N TYR A 123 -10.76 -2.04 10.62
CA TYR A 123 -10.29 -3.28 11.26
C TYR A 123 -9.85 -4.37 10.27
N SER A 124 -10.51 -4.46 9.11
CA SER A 124 -10.26 -5.55 8.15
C SER A 124 -9.73 -5.01 6.81
N PRO A 125 -8.68 -5.60 6.24
CA PRO A 125 -8.25 -5.31 4.88
C PRO A 125 -9.31 -5.71 3.86
N GLN A 126 -9.58 -4.84 2.89
CA GLN A 126 -10.47 -5.06 1.77
C GLN A 126 -9.65 -5.28 0.52
N ILE A 127 -9.84 -6.44 -0.12
CA ILE A 127 -9.10 -6.82 -1.30
C ILE A 127 -9.78 -6.23 -2.52
N TYR A 128 -9.01 -5.54 -3.37
CA TYR A 128 -9.50 -4.94 -4.61
C TYR A 128 -8.81 -5.52 -5.85
N TYR A 129 -7.75 -6.30 -5.66
CA TYR A 129 -7.06 -6.99 -6.74
C TYR A 129 -6.46 -8.31 -6.23
N THR A 130 -6.59 -9.37 -7.02
CA THR A 130 -5.87 -10.63 -6.81
C THR A 130 -5.44 -11.27 -8.12
N MET A 131 -4.26 -11.87 -8.13
CA MET A 131 -3.83 -12.80 -9.17
C MET A 131 -3.47 -14.14 -8.54
N GLY A 132 -4.32 -15.14 -8.76
CA GLY A 132 -4.21 -16.47 -8.13
C GLY A 132 -3.10 -17.38 -8.67
N ASP A 133 -2.37 -16.95 -9.71
CA ASP A 133 -1.32 -17.76 -10.33
C ASP A 133 0.00 -17.68 -9.56
N VAL A 134 0.11 -18.47 -8.50
CA VAL A 134 1.34 -18.63 -7.69
C VAL A 134 2.53 -19.13 -8.53
N SER A 135 2.32 -19.70 -9.72
CA SER A 135 3.40 -20.16 -10.58
C SER A 135 4.23 -19.01 -11.17
N LYS A 136 3.73 -17.77 -11.07
CA LYS A 136 4.44 -16.53 -11.43
C LYS A 136 5.39 -16.04 -10.33
N MET A 137 5.36 -16.62 -9.13
CA MET A 137 6.29 -16.31 -8.05
C MET A 137 7.51 -17.23 -8.11
N LYS A 138 8.50 -16.83 -8.92
CA LYS A 138 9.76 -17.57 -9.07
C LYS A 138 10.95 -16.67 -8.77
N SER A 139 11.68 -17.03 -7.72
CA SER A 139 13.06 -16.57 -7.48
C SER A 139 14.04 -17.30 -8.39
N ASP A 140 15.19 -16.69 -8.66
CA ASP A 140 16.33 -17.37 -9.32
C ASP A 140 16.90 -18.51 -8.48
N SER A 141 16.68 -18.48 -7.16
CA SER A 141 17.06 -19.55 -6.24
C SER A 141 16.10 -20.75 -6.26
N GLY A 142 14.97 -20.64 -6.98
CA GLY A 142 13.89 -21.64 -6.98
C GLY A 142 12.91 -21.50 -5.80
N GLN A 143 13.09 -20.52 -4.93
CA GLN A 143 12.14 -20.19 -3.88
C GLN A 143 10.87 -19.53 -4.44
N VAL A 144 9.75 -19.67 -3.71
CA VAL A 144 8.50 -18.95 -4.01
C VAL A 144 8.69 -17.50 -3.59
N ALA A 145 8.88 -16.62 -4.57
CA ALA A 145 9.01 -15.18 -4.36
C ALA A 145 8.74 -14.43 -5.67
N ALA A 146 8.27 -13.19 -5.58
CA ALA A 146 8.15 -12.34 -6.75
C ALA A 146 9.44 -11.54 -6.96
N LEU A 147 10.30 -12.04 -7.83
CA LEU A 147 11.54 -11.36 -8.20
C LEU A 147 11.24 -10.27 -9.24
N TYR A 148 11.65 -9.04 -8.94
CA TYR A 148 11.62 -7.96 -9.92
C TYR A 148 12.87 -8.02 -10.81
N LYS A 149 12.69 -8.35 -12.09
CA LYS A 149 13.73 -8.30 -13.11
C LYS A 149 13.49 -7.18 -14.10
N ASN A 150 14.53 -6.84 -14.85
CA ASN A 150 14.40 -5.93 -15.97
C ASN A 150 13.44 -6.52 -17.03
N GLY A 151 12.25 -5.96 -17.13
CA GLY A 151 11.18 -6.39 -18.04
C GLY A 151 10.08 -7.25 -17.40
N THR A 152 10.24 -7.72 -16.16
CA THR A 152 9.21 -8.56 -15.51
C THR A 152 9.12 -8.34 -14.01
N PHE A 153 7.91 -8.32 -13.45
CA PHE A 153 7.67 -8.42 -12.01
C PHE A 153 6.43 -9.28 -11.75
N GLY A 154 6.63 -10.50 -11.27
CA GLY A 154 5.54 -11.46 -11.09
C GLY A 154 4.84 -11.79 -12.40
N GLU A 155 3.62 -11.30 -12.56
CA GLU A 155 2.82 -11.45 -13.79
C GLU A 155 2.97 -10.29 -14.78
N PHE A 156 3.59 -9.18 -14.35
CA PHE A 156 3.67 -7.98 -15.15
C PHE A 156 4.87 -8.09 -16.08
N ASP A 157 4.60 -8.20 -17.37
CA ASP A 157 5.60 -8.09 -18.43
C ASP A 157 5.61 -6.66 -18.97
N PHE A 158 6.81 -6.08 -19.12
CA PHE A 158 7.00 -4.74 -19.68
C PHE A 158 8.29 -4.65 -20.48
N GLN A 159 8.44 -3.59 -21.27
CA GLN A 159 9.64 -3.39 -22.07
C GLN A 159 10.87 -3.20 -21.17
N PRO A 160 11.93 -4.02 -21.35
CA PRO A 160 13.19 -3.85 -20.64
C PRO A 160 13.80 -2.47 -20.90
N THR A 161 14.56 -1.96 -19.93
CA THR A 161 15.26 -0.68 -20.03
C THR A 161 16.66 -0.78 -19.45
N SER A 162 17.60 0.01 -19.98
CA SER A 162 18.96 0.14 -19.45
C SER A 162 19.12 1.31 -18.47
N SER A 163 18.01 1.91 -18.08
CA SER A 163 17.96 3.05 -17.16
C SER A 163 17.47 2.63 -15.77
N ALA A 164 17.62 3.54 -14.81
CA ALA A 164 17.02 3.38 -13.48
C ALA A 164 15.51 3.16 -13.61
N GLN A 165 15.01 2.18 -12.84
CA GLN A 165 13.60 1.83 -12.77
C GLN A 165 13.25 1.28 -11.39
N PHE A 166 12.00 1.45 -11.00
CA PHE A 166 11.43 0.92 -9.75
C PHE A 166 9.91 0.79 -9.92
N ILE A 167 9.26 0.06 -9.02
CA ILE A 167 7.80 -0.01 -8.92
C ILE A 167 7.41 0.51 -7.55
N GLN A 168 6.39 1.37 -7.49
CA GLN A 168 5.92 2.00 -6.27
C GLN A 168 4.40 1.84 -6.13
N LEU A 169 3.96 1.36 -4.98
CA LEU A 169 2.56 1.40 -4.56
C LEU A 169 2.23 2.81 -4.07
N TRP A 170 1.15 3.39 -4.58
CA TRP A 170 0.72 4.73 -4.22
C TRP A 170 -0.39 4.70 -3.17
N GLY A 171 -0.57 5.82 -2.46
CA GLY A 171 -1.63 6.05 -1.47
C GLY A 171 -3.06 6.06 -2.05
N ASN A 172 -3.24 5.65 -3.30
CA ASN A 172 -4.52 5.45 -3.98
C ASN A 172 -4.69 3.99 -4.45
N GLY A 173 -3.76 3.09 -4.11
CA GLY A 173 -3.82 1.68 -4.48
C GLY A 173 -3.28 1.33 -5.86
N HIS A 174 -2.82 2.31 -6.63
CA HIS A 174 -2.20 2.07 -7.93
C HIS A 174 -0.75 1.61 -7.78
N LEU A 175 -0.31 0.70 -8.66
CA LEU A 175 1.04 0.11 -8.63
C LEU A 175 1.82 0.62 -9.84
N ASN A 176 2.54 1.72 -9.66
CA ASN A 176 3.17 2.45 -10.74
C ASN A 176 4.60 1.97 -10.98
N ARG A 177 4.92 1.59 -12.21
CA ARG A 177 6.29 1.40 -12.67
C ARG A 177 6.86 2.73 -13.15
N TYR A 178 8.01 3.11 -12.59
CA TYR A 178 8.80 4.24 -13.04
C TYR A 178 10.04 3.77 -13.79
N TYR A 179 10.36 4.42 -14.89
CA TYR A 179 11.64 4.24 -15.57
C TYR A 179 12.15 5.55 -16.16
N TYR A 180 13.46 5.76 -16.12
CA TYR A 180 14.06 6.96 -16.67
C TYR A 180 14.26 6.81 -18.18
N ASP A 181 13.56 7.61 -18.98
CA ASP A 181 13.77 7.65 -20.42
C ASP A 181 14.89 8.63 -20.77
N LYS A 182 16.01 8.08 -21.26
CA LYS A 182 17.19 8.85 -21.66
C LYS A 182 16.93 9.74 -22.87
N GLN A 183 15.98 9.38 -23.75
CA GLN A 183 15.70 10.16 -24.96
C GLN A 183 14.99 11.47 -24.61
N SER A 184 13.92 11.39 -23.80
CA SER A 184 13.21 12.57 -23.33
C SER A 184 13.79 13.20 -22.06
N SER A 185 14.86 12.62 -21.49
CA SER A 185 15.47 13.05 -20.21
C SER A 185 14.42 13.24 -19.11
N SER A 186 13.48 12.31 -19.03
CA SER A 186 12.34 12.39 -18.10
C SER A 186 11.98 11.01 -17.56
N TRP A 187 11.46 10.98 -16.33
CA TRP A 187 10.84 9.78 -15.80
C TRP A 187 9.51 9.53 -16.51
N LYS A 188 9.29 8.27 -16.90
CA LYS A 188 8.02 7.76 -17.42
C LYS A 188 7.37 6.88 -16.36
N THR A 189 6.05 6.88 -16.37
CA THR A 189 5.22 6.09 -15.44
C THR A 189 4.24 5.23 -16.23
N THR A 190 3.93 4.07 -15.69
CA THR A 190 2.89 3.17 -16.20
C THR A 190 2.25 2.49 -15.01
N ASP A 191 0.93 2.57 -14.88
CA ASP A 191 0.21 1.85 -13.84
C ASP A 191 0.02 0.39 -14.27
N LEU A 192 0.56 -0.54 -13.48
CA LEU A 192 0.52 -1.96 -13.77
C LEU A 192 -0.86 -2.59 -13.55
N LEU A 193 -1.75 -1.89 -12.83
CA LEU A 193 -3.09 -2.35 -12.48
C LEU A 193 -4.21 -1.72 -13.32
N GLU A 194 -3.92 -0.69 -14.12
CA GLU A 194 -4.93 0.09 -14.87
C GLU A 194 -5.81 -0.79 -15.78
N ASP A 195 -5.20 -1.68 -16.56
CA ASP A 195 -5.94 -2.59 -17.46
C ASP A 195 -6.52 -3.82 -16.76
N ARG A 196 -6.27 -3.98 -15.45
CA ARG A 196 -6.64 -5.18 -14.67
C ARG A 196 -7.74 -4.92 -13.67
N ILE A 197 -7.99 -3.65 -13.35
CA ILE A 197 -9.02 -3.22 -12.41
C ILE A 197 -9.90 -2.23 -13.17
N GLU A 198 -11.16 -2.61 -13.40
CA GLU A 198 -12.13 -1.68 -13.97
C GLU A 198 -12.22 -0.41 -13.11
N ALA A 199 -12.46 0.75 -13.73
CA ALA A 199 -12.40 2.04 -13.05
C ALA A 199 -13.20 2.09 -11.74
N CYS A 200 -14.40 1.48 -11.67
CA CYS A 200 -15.23 1.46 -10.46
C CYS A 200 -14.89 0.35 -9.45
N ASN A 201 -14.02 -0.59 -9.82
CA ASN A 201 -13.51 -1.62 -8.91
C ASN A 201 -12.24 -1.18 -8.17
N SER A 202 -11.65 -0.04 -8.57
CA SER A 202 -10.55 0.56 -7.82
C SER A 202 -11.09 1.20 -6.52
N PRO A 203 -10.39 1.02 -5.38
CA PRO A 203 -10.85 1.55 -4.11
C PRO A 203 -10.91 3.08 -4.13
N LEU A 204 -12.03 3.63 -3.68
CA LEU A 204 -12.17 5.06 -3.33
C LEU A 204 -11.94 6.02 -4.50
N VAL A 205 -12.19 5.55 -5.73
CA VAL A 205 -12.16 6.38 -6.95
C VAL A 205 -13.00 7.65 -6.79
N CYS A 206 -14.18 7.52 -6.18
CA CYS A 206 -15.10 8.64 -5.96
C CYS A 206 -15.04 9.26 -4.57
N GLY A 207 -13.96 9.02 -3.82
CA GLY A 207 -13.83 9.52 -2.46
C GLY A 207 -14.82 8.90 -1.48
N ASP A 208 -14.94 9.50 -0.30
CA ASP A 208 -15.80 8.97 0.76
C ASP A 208 -17.28 9.18 0.38
N TYR A 209 -18.12 8.16 0.60
CA TYR A 209 -19.56 8.15 0.27
C TYR A 209 -19.94 8.35 -1.22
N GLY A 210 -18.98 8.58 -2.13
CA GLY A 210 -19.24 8.71 -3.55
C GLY A 210 -19.53 7.37 -4.23
N ILE A 211 -20.41 7.39 -5.25
CA ILE A 211 -20.75 6.23 -6.07
C ILE A 211 -20.10 6.39 -7.44
N CYS A 212 -19.39 5.35 -7.87
CA CYS A 212 -18.81 5.27 -9.21
C CYS A 212 -19.80 4.70 -10.22
N SER A 213 -19.93 5.35 -11.39
CA SER A 213 -20.84 4.95 -12.46
C SER A 213 -20.22 5.17 -13.84
N LEU A 214 -20.53 4.29 -14.80
CA LEU A 214 -20.18 4.43 -16.23
C LEU A 214 -18.69 4.76 -16.50
N GLY A 215 -17.77 4.16 -15.74
CA GLY A 215 -16.35 4.56 -15.73
C GLY A 215 -16.03 5.46 -14.53
N PRO A 216 -15.02 6.33 -14.55
CA PRO A 216 -14.67 7.17 -13.41
C PRO A 216 -15.59 8.41 -13.31
N GLN A 217 -16.92 8.24 -13.42
CA GLN A 217 -17.87 9.30 -13.07
C GLN A 217 -18.35 9.09 -11.66
N CYS A 218 -18.36 10.18 -10.89
CA CYS A 218 -18.63 10.11 -9.47
C CYS A 218 -19.86 10.94 -9.12
N LEU A 219 -20.77 10.30 -8.38
CA LEU A 219 -22.07 10.86 -8.03
C LEU A 219 -22.29 10.72 -6.53
N CYS A 220 -22.92 11.74 -5.94
CA CYS A 220 -23.37 11.63 -4.56
C CYS A 220 -24.74 10.94 -4.48
N PRO A 221 -24.93 10.04 -3.50
CA PRO A 221 -26.25 9.51 -3.18
C PRO A 221 -27.24 10.63 -2.85
N THR A 222 -28.54 10.32 -2.93
CA THR A 222 -29.60 11.23 -2.48
C THR A 222 -29.37 11.64 -1.02
N GLU A 223 -29.63 12.91 -0.69
CA GLU A 223 -29.38 13.54 0.63
C GLU A 223 -27.89 13.78 0.99
N MET A 224 -26.96 13.50 0.08
CA MET A 224 -25.55 13.87 0.22
C MET A 224 -25.17 14.99 -0.77
N ARG A 225 -24.10 15.71 -0.44
CA ARG A 225 -23.53 16.77 -1.28
C ARG A 225 -22.06 16.51 -1.52
N GLN A 226 -21.59 16.96 -2.67
CA GLN A 226 -20.19 16.88 -3.05
C GLN A 226 -19.35 17.76 -2.13
N ILE A 227 -18.18 17.28 -1.73
CA ILE A 227 -17.28 18.02 -0.82
C ILE A 227 -16.72 19.25 -1.53
N ASP A 228 -16.26 19.08 -2.77
CA ASP A 228 -15.82 20.15 -3.65
C ASP A 228 -16.56 20.03 -4.99
N GLU A 229 -17.45 20.98 -5.30
CA GLU A 229 -18.23 21.00 -6.55
C GLU A 229 -17.34 21.07 -7.81
N GLY A 230 -16.10 21.56 -7.69
CA GLY A 230 -15.12 21.58 -8.78
C GLY A 230 -14.43 20.23 -9.03
N ASP A 231 -14.56 19.28 -8.11
CA ASP A 231 -13.90 17.98 -8.16
C ASP A 231 -14.85 16.83 -7.78
N GLN A 232 -15.37 16.12 -8.80
CA GLN A 232 -16.27 14.98 -8.60
C GLN A 232 -15.64 13.81 -7.82
N PHE A 233 -14.32 13.77 -7.73
CA PHE A 233 -13.59 12.71 -7.02
C PHE A 233 -13.34 13.04 -5.55
N SER A 234 -13.70 14.25 -5.12
CA SER A 234 -13.50 14.73 -3.74
C SER A 234 -14.29 13.92 -2.71
N GLY A 235 -15.34 13.21 -3.14
CA GLY A 235 -16.27 12.51 -2.27
C GLY A 235 -17.50 13.35 -1.92
N CYS A 236 -18.30 12.79 -1.04
CA CYS A 236 -19.58 13.33 -0.62
C CYS A 236 -19.62 13.44 0.90
N HIS A 237 -20.45 14.34 1.39
CA HIS A 237 -20.78 14.45 2.81
C HIS A 237 -22.30 14.51 3.00
N PRO A 238 -22.81 14.06 4.16
CA PRO A 238 -24.22 14.19 4.49
C PRO A 238 -24.68 15.65 4.44
N SER A 239 -25.87 15.92 3.88
CA SER A 239 -26.45 17.28 3.90
C SER A 239 -26.82 17.74 5.31
N SER A 240 -27.10 16.79 6.20
CA SER A 240 -27.36 17.01 7.62
C SER A 240 -26.38 16.19 8.46
N PRO A 241 -25.87 16.71 9.59
CA PRO A 241 -24.99 15.94 10.46
C PRO A 241 -25.69 14.67 10.94
N ILE A 242 -25.03 13.52 10.81
CA ILE A 242 -25.49 12.25 11.35
C ILE A 242 -25.24 12.30 12.87
N SER A 243 -26.27 12.05 13.68
CA SER A 243 -26.17 12.08 15.14
C SER A 243 -26.49 10.70 15.70
N CYS A 244 -25.49 10.03 16.25
CA CYS A 244 -25.66 8.69 16.82
C CYS A 244 -26.64 8.62 18.01
N ASP A 245 -26.99 9.76 18.61
CA ASP A 245 -27.98 9.85 19.71
C ASP A 245 -29.42 10.08 19.21
N SER A 246 -29.59 10.31 17.90
CA SER A 246 -30.87 10.52 17.25
C SER A 246 -31.52 9.18 16.94
N ARG A 247 -32.68 8.91 17.56
CA ARG A 247 -33.58 7.81 17.14
C ARG A 247 -34.27 8.08 15.79
N ASN A 248 -34.03 9.24 15.18
CA ASN A 248 -34.67 9.67 13.94
C ASN A 248 -33.80 9.45 12.70
N ASP A 249 -32.57 8.94 12.85
CA ASP A 249 -31.70 8.67 11.71
C ASP A 249 -32.24 7.48 10.90
N THR A 250 -32.36 7.68 9.60
CA THR A 250 -32.91 6.67 8.68
C THR A 250 -31.84 6.15 7.74
N PHE A 251 -31.97 4.88 7.35
CA PHE A 251 -31.14 4.28 6.32
C PHE A 251 -31.81 4.49 4.97
N VAL A 252 -31.06 5.04 4.01
CA VAL A 252 -31.48 5.13 2.62
C VAL A 252 -30.91 3.95 1.87
N ALA A 253 -31.79 3.14 1.27
CA ALA A 253 -31.36 2.07 0.40
C ALA A 253 -30.87 2.66 -0.91
N VAL A 254 -29.65 2.28 -1.32
CA VAL A 254 -29.12 2.60 -2.64
C VAL A 254 -29.17 1.32 -3.46
N GLU A 255 -29.94 1.35 -4.54
CA GLU A 255 -30.15 0.19 -5.41
C GLU A 255 -29.12 0.14 -6.54
N ASN A 256 -28.95 -1.06 -7.13
CA ASN A 256 -28.07 -1.30 -8.29
C ASN A 256 -26.60 -0.91 -8.07
N ILE A 257 -26.12 -0.99 -6.83
CA ILE A 257 -24.71 -0.80 -6.50
C ILE A 257 -24.03 -2.14 -6.25
N THR A 258 -22.76 -2.20 -6.63
CA THR A 258 -21.86 -3.27 -6.23
C THR A 258 -20.80 -2.69 -5.31
N TYR A 259 -20.18 -3.56 -4.52
CA TYR A 259 -19.07 -3.19 -3.68
C TYR A 259 -17.88 -4.08 -4.01
N TYR A 260 -16.78 -3.47 -4.46
CA TYR A 260 -15.60 -4.19 -4.96
C TYR A 260 -15.08 -5.25 -3.96
N ALA A 261 -15.18 -4.99 -2.66
CA ALA A 261 -14.72 -5.93 -1.65
C ALA A 261 -15.61 -7.18 -1.54
N LEU A 262 -16.88 -7.08 -1.95
CA LEU A 262 -17.85 -8.18 -1.98
C LEU A 262 -17.89 -8.91 -3.33
N SER A 263 -17.45 -8.27 -4.41
CA SER A 263 -17.32 -8.93 -5.71
C SER A 263 -16.10 -9.86 -5.79
N SER A 264 -15.12 -9.68 -4.89
CA SER A 264 -14.01 -10.63 -4.75
C SER A 264 -14.49 -11.94 -4.09
N ASN A 265 -13.99 -13.08 -4.56
CA ASN A 265 -14.19 -14.40 -3.90
C ASN A 265 -13.57 -14.48 -2.48
N TYR A 266 -13.04 -13.37 -1.97
CA TYR A 266 -12.35 -13.23 -0.70
C TYR A 266 -13.12 -12.34 0.28
N VAL A 267 -14.46 -12.48 0.30
CA VAL A 267 -15.28 -11.93 1.38
C VAL A 267 -14.71 -12.43 2.71
N SER A 268 -14.26 -11.51 3.57
CA SER A 268 -13.78 -11.89 4.89
C SER A 268 -14.84 -12.72 5.59
N ALA A 269 -14.46 -13.82 6.23
CA ALA A 269 -15.38 -14.77 6.87
C ALA A 269 -16.32 -14.12 7.93
N GLY A 270 -16.04 -12.88 8.34
CA GLY A 270 -16.88 -12.09 9.24
C GLY A 270 -18.04 -11.32 8.56
N ILE A 271 -18.12 -11.30 7.23
CA ILE A 271 -19.19 -10.59 6.48
C ILE A 271 -20.12 -11.57 5.75
N SER A 272 -19.67 -12.80 5.50
CA SER A 272 -20.42 -13.83 4.77
C SER A 272 -21.75 -14.23 5.44
N ASN A 273 -21.95 -13.91 6.72
CA ASN A 273 -23.19 -14.17 7.46
C ASN A 273 -23.89 -12.89 7.96
N THR A 274 -23.46 -11.72 7.48
CA THR A 274 -23.98 -10.42 7.88
C THR A 274 -25.09 -9.97 6.93
N THR A 275 -26.26 -9.65 7.48
CA THR A 275 -27.40 -9.10 6.72
C THR A 275 -27.41 -7.58 6.82
N ALA A 276 -28.09 -6.91 5.88
CA ALA A 276 -28.33 -5.46 5.95
C ALA A 276 -28.99 -5.06 7.28
N ASP A 277 -29.95 -5.87 7.76
CA ASP A 277 -30.62 -5.64 9.03
C ASP A 277 -29.66 -5.78 10.23
N SER A 278 -28.81 -6.81 10.26
CA SER A 278 -27.82 -6.96 11.33
C SER A 278 -26.78 -5.82 11.35
N CYS A 279 -26.40 -5.31 10.17
CA CYS A 279 -25.52 -4.15 10.05
C CYS A 279 -26.21 -2.87 10.53
N LYS A 280 -27.47 -2.68 10.14
CA LYS A 280 -28.31 -1.57 10.59
C LYS A 280 -28.47 -1.57 12.11
N GLU A 281 -28.78 -2.72 12.70
CA GLU A 281 -28.91 -2.87 14.15
C GLU A 281 -27.58 -2.59 14.85
N GLU A 282 -26.46 -3.13 14.39
CA GLU A 282 -25.17 -2.90 15.06
C GLU A 282 -24.68 -1.45 14.88
N CYS A 283 -24.96 -0.81 13.74
CA CYS A 283 -24.69 0.62 13.52
C CYS A 283 -25.50 1.50 14.49
N LEU A 284 -26.80 1.24 14.63
CA LEU A 284 -27.68 1.94 15.57
C LEU A 284 -27.35 1.62 17.04
N ARG A 285 -26.83 0.42 17.33
CA ARG A 285 -26.46 -0.03 18.68
C ARG A 285 -25.11 0.52 19.12
N LYS A 286 -24.16 0.68 18.19
CA LYS A 286 -22.79 1.06 18.54
C LYS A 286 -22.58 2.54 18.78
N GLY A 287 -23.40 3.46 18.29
CA GLY A 287 -23.39 4.88 18.66
C GLY A 287 -22.00 5.56 18.76
N VAL A 288 -20.99 5.03 18.06
CA VAL A 288 -19.58 5.37 18.23
C VAL A 288 -18.94 5.28 16.86
N LEU A 289 -18.71 6.47 16.30
CA LEU A 289 -17.67 6.82 15.34
C LEU A 289 -17.45 5.84 14.18
N MET A 290 -18.16 6.04 13.07
CA MET A 290 -17.54 5.90 11.75
C MET A 290 -17.05 7.27 11.29
N HIS A 291 -16.00 7.77 11.92
CA HIS A 291 -15.10 8.70 11.28
C HIS A 291 -13.84 7.91 10.93
N ASN A 292 -13.57 7.71 9.64
CA ASN A 292 -12.37 7.04 9.12
C ASN A 292 -12.02 5.70 9.79
N GLY A 293 -12.99 4.80 9.93
CA GLY A 293 -12.72 3.39 10.25
C GLY A 293 -12.04 3.10 11.59
N THR A 294 -12.11 4.01 12.57
CA THR A 294 -11.66 3.75 13.94
C THR A 294 -12.83 3.81 14.93
N ILE A 295 -13.07 2.70 15.65
CA ILE A 295 -13.85 2.71 16.91
C ILE A 295 -12.84 3.00 18.02
N SER A 296 -13.08 4.06 18.79
CA SER A 296 -12.55 4.21 20.15
C SER A 296 -13.63 3.83 21.14
#